data_AF-A0A970S7L7-F1
#
_entry.id   AF-A0A970S7L7-F1
#
_cell.length_a   1.000
_cell.length_b   1.000
_cell.length_c   1.000
_cell.angle_alpha   90.00
_cell.angle_beta   90.00
_cell.angle_gamma   90.00
#
_symmetry.space_group_name_H-M   'P 1'
#
loop_
_entity.id
_entity.type
_entity.pdbx_description
1 polymer ?
#
loop_
_entity_poly.entity_id
_entity_poly.type
_entity_poly.pdbx_seq_one_letter_code
_entity_poly.pdbx_strand_id
1 'polypeptide(L)'
;MRFVLGLTGGMGSGKSAASAWFETQGIHVVDADVVAREVVQKGQPALTQIQQQFGDWVLLESGELDRRALREHIFKEPSARQALEKITHPAIRESIIQQL
;
A
#
# COMPACT_ATOMS: atom_id res chain seq x y z
N MET A 1 12.79 -11.39 20.93
CA MET A 1 11.62 -10.61 20.46
C MET A 1 12.12 -9.25 20.00
N ARG A 2 11.71 -8.80 18.80
CA ARG A 2 12.06 -7.48 18.26
C ARG A 2 11.01 -6.47 18.77
N PHE A 3 11.44 -5.30 19.23
CA PHE A 3 10.52 -4.23 19.62
C PHE A 3 9.98 -3.55 18.37
N VAL A 4 8.66 -3.39 18.27
CA VAL A 4 7.98 -2.75 17.13
C VAL A 4 7.25 -1.51 17.64
N LEU A 5 7.59 -0.35 17.09
CA LEU A 5 6.97 0.93 17.39
C LEU A 5 6.09 1.37 16.20
N GLY A 6 4.80 1.55 16.43
CA GLY A 6 3.89 2.12 15.45
C GLY A 6 3.95 3.65 15.46
N LEU A 7 4.53 4.26 14.42
CA LEU A 7 4.50 5.71 14.22
C LEU A 7 3.24 6.12 13.43
N THR A 8 2.37 6.92 14.03
CA THR A 8 1.14 7.42 13.40
C THR A 8 0.92 8.91 13.70
N GLY A 9 -0.06 9.52 13.04
CA GLY A 9 -0.35 10.95 13.12
C GLY A 9 -1.16 11.44 11.92
N GLY A 10 -1.84 12.57 12.09
CA GLY A 10 -2.66 13.20 11.02
C GLY A 10 -1.86 13.67 9.81
N MET A 11 -2.56 14.13 8.77
CA MET A 11 -1.90 14.79 7.63
C MET A 11 -1.15 16.03 8.12
N GLY A 12 0.08 16.24 7.60
CA GLY A 12 0.91 17.38 7.98
C GLY A 12 1.59 17.30 9.36
N SER A 13 1.43 16.20 10.11
CA SER A 13 1.99 16.08 11.47
C SER A 13 3.51 15.81 11.54
N GLY A 14 4.22 15.77 10.42
CA GLY A 14 5.66 15.53 10.38
C GLY A 14 6.11 14.07 10.52
N LYS A 15 5.23 13.07 10.31
CA LYS A 15 5.58 11.63 10.40
C LYS A 15 6.83 11.26 9.58
N SER A 16 6.89 11.71 8.32
CA SER A 16 8.02 11.42 7.43
C SER A 16 9.34 12.04 7.94
N ALA A 17 9.27 13.18 8.62
CA ALA A 17 10.45 13.78 9.24
C ALA A 17 10.90 12.99 10.48
N ALA A 18 9.94 12.54 11.30
CA ALA A 18 10.23 11.69 12.45
C ALA A 18 10.80 10.32 12.04
N SER A 19 10.23 9.68 11.01
CA SER A 19 10.74 8.40 10.49
C SER A 19 12.14 8.54 9.89
N ALA A 20 12.38 9.58 9.08
CA ALA A 20 13.71 9.86 8.54
C ALA A 20 14.75 10.11 9.65
N TRP A 21 14.35 10.80 10.72
CA TRP A 21 15.23 10.96 11.88
C TRP A 21 15.55 9.62 12.55
N PHE A 22 14.57 8.72 12.74
CA PHE A 22 14.83 7.37 13.26
C PHE A 22 15.84 6.60 12.40
N GLU A 23 15.74 6.67 11.07
CA GLU A 23 16.71 6.05 10.17
C GLU A 23 18.13 6.59 10.39
N THR A 24 18.28 7.91 10.63
CA THR A 24 19.60 8.49 10.97
C THR A 24 20.20 7.96 12.27
N GLN A 25 19.37 7.42 13.16
CA GLN A 25 19.81 6.77 14.40
C GLN A 25 20.09 5.28 14.22
N GLY A 26 20.03 4.76 12.99
CA GLY A 26 20.22 3.35 12.68
C GLY A 26 19.00 2.47 12.99
N ILE A 27 17.83 3.07 13.21
CA ILE A 27 16.59 2.33 13.42
C ILE A 27 15.99 1.97 12.06
N HIS A 28 15.72 0.68 11.88
CA HIS A 28 15.05 0.18 10.69
C HIS A 28 13.60 0.70 10.63
N VAL A 29 13.23 1.31 9.51
CA VAL A 29 11.90 1.87 9.28
C VAL A 29 11.23 1.10 8.16
N VAL A 30 9.97 0.72 8.40
CA VAL A 30 9.07 0.14 7.40
C VAL A 30 7.91 1.12 7.20
N ASP A 31 7.81 1.71 6.01
CA ASP A 31 6.76 2.69 5.67
C ASP A 31 5.58 1.99 4.99
N ALA A 32 4.41 2.06 5.62
CA ALA A 32 3.19 1.44 5.11
C ALA A 32 2.72 2.02 3.76
N ASP A 33 2.97 3.31 3.48
CA ASP A 33 2.61 3.93 2.20
C ASP A 33 3.52 3.44 1.07
N VAL A 34 4.80 3.15 1.38
CA VAL A 34 5.74 2.52 0.44
C VAL A 34 5.31 1.09 0.17
N VAL A 35 5.08 0.30 1.22
CA VAL A 35 4.65 -1.11 1.09
C VAL A 35 3.34 -1.21 0.31
N ALA A 36 2.36 -0.34 0.57
CA ALA A 36 1.10 -0.30 -0.16
C ALA A 36 1.28 -0.04 -1.67
N ARG A 37 2.38 0.60 -2.08
CA ARG A 37 2.72 0.78 -3.49
C ARG A 37 3.38 -0.46 -4.08
N GLU A 38 4.28 -1.09 -3.32
CA GLU A 38 5.05 -2.27 -3.71
C GLU A 38 4.14 -3.48 -3.95
N VAL A 39 3.20 -3.76 -3.05
CA VAL A 39 2.37 -4.98 -3.12
C VAL A 39 1.45 -5.03 -4.34
N VAL A 40 1.23 -3.92 -5.03
CA VAL A 40 0.43 -3.83 -6.26
C VAL A 40 1.26 -3.53 -7.50
N GLN A 41 2.60 -3.67 -7.43
CA GLN A 41 3.45 -3.56 -8.61
C GLN A 41 3.23 -4.71 -9.59
N LYS A 42 3.65 -4.50 -10.84
CA LYS A 42 3.62 -5.53 -11.88
C LYS A 42 4.31 -6.80 -11.40
N GLY A 43 3.64 -7.94 -11.56
CA GLY A 43 4.12 -9.24 -11.11
C GLY A 43 3.72 -9.62 -9.68
N GLN A 44 3.12 -8.72 -8.90
CA GLN A 44 2.63 -9.05 -7.56
C GLN A 44 1.26 -9.75 -7.60
N PRO A 45 1.02 -10.73 -6.70
CA PRO A 45 -0.27 -11.43 -6.62
C PRO A 45 -1.47 -10.50 -6.39
N ALA A 46 -1.29 -9.42 -5.61
CA ALA A 46 -2.39 -8.49 -5.32
C ALA A 46 -2.81 -7.72 -6.57
N LEU A 47 -1.89 -7.39 -7.49
CA LEU A 47 -2.26 -6.74 -8.76
C LEU A 47 -3.13 -7.65 -9.62
N THR A 48 -2.78 -8.94 -9.72
CA THR A 48 -3.58 -9.93 -10.44
C THR A 48 -4.98 -10.07 -9.84
N GLN A 49 -5.10 -10.11 -8.51
CA GLN A 49 -6.40 -10.17 -7.84
C GLN A 49 -7.24 -8.90 -8.09
N ILE A 50 -6.60 -7.72 -8.10
CA ILE A 50 -7.26 -6.46 -8.45
C ILE A 50 -7.76 -6.51 -9.90
N GLN A 51 -6.92 -6.96 -10.85
CA GLN A 51 -7.33 -7.13 -12.25
C GLN A 51 -8.52 -8.08 -12.37
N GLN A 52 -8.51 -9.23 -11.69
CA GLN A 52 -9.63 -10.18 -11.71
C GLN A 52 -10.92 -9.61 -11.11
N GLN A 53 -10.80 -8.82 -10.04
CA GLN A 53 -11.95 -8.24 -9.35
C GLN A 53 -12.60 -7.09 -10.11
N PHE A 54 -11.81 -6.25 -10.78
CA PHE A 54 -12.29 -5.00 -11.40
C PHE A 54 -12.30 -5.04 -12.93
N GLY A 55 -11.50 -5.90 -13.56
CA GLY A 55 -11.32 -6.00 -15.00
C GLY A 55 -10.09 -5.24 -15.51
N ASP A 56 -9.77 -5.41 -16.79
CA ASP A 56 -8.50 -4.96 -17.39
C ASP A 56 -8.29 -3.44 -17.39
N TRP A 57 -9.35 -2.64 -17.24
CA TRP A 57 -9.25 -1.18 -17.22
C TRP A 57 -8.44 -0.64 -16.04
N VAL A 58 -8.20 -1.44 -14.99
CA VAL A 58 -7.34 -1.06 -13.86
C VAL A 58 -5.85 -1.14 -14.19
N LEU A 59 -5.48 -1.62 -15.38
CA LEU A 59 -4.10 -1.71 -15.83
C LEU A 59 -3.81 -0.69 -16.93
N LEU A 60 -2.61 -0.12 -16.87
CA LEU A 60 -2.00 0.60 -17.98
C LEU A 60 -1.52 -0.41 -19.04
N GLU A 61 -1.26 0.07 -20.26
CA GLU A 61 -0.67 -0.75 -21.34
C GLU A 61 0.68 -1.38 -20.94
N SER A 62 1.40 -0.75 -20.01
CA SER A 62 2.65 -1.29 -19.44
C SER A 62 2.43 -2.52 -18.54
N GLY A 63 1.19 -2.80 -18.14
CA GLY A 63 0.81 -3.81 -17.15
C GLY A 63 0.96 -3.35 -15.70
N GLU A 64 1.18 -2.06 -15.47
CA GLU A 64 1.14 -1.45 -14.13
C GLU A 64 -0.28 -1.04 -13.75
N LEU A 65 -0.54 -0.89 -12.45
CA LEU A 65 -1.83 -0.40 -11.95
C LEU A 65 -2.10 1.05 -12.38
N ASP A 66 -3.22 1.30 -13.06
CA ASP A 66 -3.76 2.65 -13.23
C ASP A 66 -4.40 3.12 -11.91
N ARG A 67 -3.53 3.65 -11.04
CA ARG A 67 -3.91 4.18 -9.72
C ARG A 67 -4.93 5.31 -9.83
N ARG A 68 -4.90 6.11 -10.90
CA ARG A 68 -5.80 7.25 -11.05
C ARG A 68 -7.20 6.75 -11.38
N ALA A 69 -7.33 5.88 -12.38
CA ALA A 69 -8.60 5.31 -12.76
C ALA A 69 -9.23 4.52 -11.59
N LEU A 70 -8.44 3.65 -10.94
CA LEU A 70 -8.94 2.87 -9.81
C LEU A 70 -9.38 3.77 -8.65
N ARG A 71 -8.61 4.81 -8.34
CA ARG A 71 -8.96 5.80 -7.31
C ARG A 71 -10.29 6.49 -7.62
N GLU A 72 -10.47 6.99 -8.85
CA GLU A 72 -11.71 7.65 -9.27
C GLU A 72 -12.93 6.73 -9.15
N HIS A 73 -12.76 5.44 -9.45
CA HIS A 73 -13.81 4.44 -9.31
C HIS A 73 -14.17 4.17 -7.83
N ILE A 74 -13.19 3.87 -6.98
CA ILE A 74 -13.46 3.55 -5.56
C ILE A 74 -13.97 4.76 -4.75
N PHE A 75 -13.74 5.98 -5.22
CA PHE A 75 -14.33 7.18 -4.61
C PHE A 75 -15.83 7.32 -4.91
N LYS A 76 -16.29 6.80 -6.05
CA LYS A 76 -17.71 6.82 -6.45
C LYS A 76 -18.46 5.61 -5.88
N GLU A 77 -17.79 4.48 -5.74
CA GLU A 77 -18.38 3.20 -5.32
C GLU A 77 -17.77 2.70 -4.00
N PRO A 78 -18.44 2.91 -2.85
CA PRO A 78 -17.95 2.45 -1.55
C PRO A 78 -17.75 0.92 -1.46
N SER A 79 -18.56 0.14 -2.17
CA SER A 79 -18.41 -1.31 -2.26
C SER A 79 -17.11 -1.72 -2.98
N ALA A 80 -16.73 -0.99 -4.04
CA ALA A 80 -15.47 -1.17 -4.74
C ALA A 80 -14.27 -0.89 -3.83
N ARG A 81 -14.34 0.17 -3.01
CA ARG A 81 -13.32 0.45 -2.01
C ARG A 81 -13.13 -0.71 -1.04
N GLN A 82 -14.21 -1.26 -0.49
CA GLN A 82 -14.15 -2.40 0.42
C GLN A 82 -13.58 -3.65 -0.25
N ALA A 83 -13.91 -3.90 -1.52
CA ALA A 83 -13.34 -5.01 -2.29
C ALA A 83 -11.82 -4.84 -2.47
N LEU A 84 -11.36 -3.63 -2.77
CA LEU A 84 -9.93 -3.33 -2.89
C LEU A 84 -9.20 -3.50 -1.55
N GLU A 85 -9.78 -3.00 -0.46
CA GLU A 85 -9.21 -3.13 0.90
C GLU A 85 -9.09 -4.60 1.34
N LYS A 86 -10.06 -5.46 0.98
CA LYS A 86 -10.01 -6.91 1.25
C LYS A 86 -8.83 -7.62 0.57
N ILE A 87 -8.40 -7.13 -0.60
CA ILE A 87 -7.24 -7.66 -1.33
C ILE A 87 -5.95 -7.07 -0.76
N THR A 88 -5.92 -5.75 -0.58
CA THR A 88 -4.69 -5.01 -0.27
C THR A 88 -4.28 -5.10 1.20
N HIS A 89 -5.21 -5.07 2.16
CA HIS A 89 -4.85 -5.09 3.59
C HIS A 89 -4.09 -6.35 4.01
N PRO A 90 -4.50 -7.58 3.60
CA PRO A 90 -3.72 -8.78 3.91
C PRO A 90 -2.32 -8.74 3.28
N ALA A 91 -2.21 -8.34 2.01
CA ALA A 91 -0.94 -8.26 1.29
C ALA A 91 0.03 -7.24 1.92
N ILE A 92 -0.48 -6.06 2.29
CA ILE A 92 0.30 -5.02 2.99
C ILE A 92 0.78 -5.55 4.34
N ARG A 93 -0.10 -6.18 5.12
CA ARG A 93 0.26 -6.73 6.43
C ARG A 93 1.35 -7.78 6.32
N GLU A 94 1.23 -8.71 5.38
CA GLU A 94 2.22 -9.75 5.14
C GLU A 94 3.58 -9.15 4.73
N SER A 95 3.57 -8.19 3.81
CA SER A 95 4.80 -7.53 3.36
C SER A 95 5.46 -6.71 4.47
N ILE A 96 4.69 -5.99 5.30
CA ILE A 96 5.24 -5.30 6.49
C ILE A 96 5.94 -6.31 7.40
N ILE A 97 5.31 -7.45 7.70
CA ILE A 97 5.90 -8.48 8.57
C ILE A 97 7.20 -9.03 7.97
N GLN A 98 7.28 -9.21 6.66
CA GLN A 98 8.50 -9.67 5.98
C GLN A 98 9.62 -8.63 5.99
N GLN A 99 9.28 -7.34 6.02
CA GLN A 99 10.24 -6.24 6.05
C GLN A 99 10.71 -5.88 7.47
N LEU A 100 10.06 -6.36 8.54
CA LEU A 100 10.39 -6.06 9.94
C LEU A 100 11.64 -6.78 10.46
#